data_AF-A0A5E4IMY7-F1
#
_entry.id   AF-A0A5E4IMY7-F1
#
_cell.length_a   1.000
_cell.length_b   1.000
_cell.length_c   1.000
_cell.angle_alpha   90.00
_cell.angle_beta   90.00
_cell.angle_gamma   90.00
#
_symmetry.space_group_name_H-M   'P 1'
#
loop_
_entity.id
_entity.type
_entity.pdbx_description
1 polymer ?
#
loop_
_entity_poly.entity_id
_entity_poly.type
_entity_poly.pdbx_seq_one_letter_code
_entity_poly.pdbx_strand_id
1 'polypeptide(L)'
;MDSQPKSLEALAKETDISSDTVYYYLQGLRPLGIASRSRRGKAYLYSLNYIIWNDLKDFVTSLLEFQVLRLVPRDALLIKSYEDGVLFKSLRPQEATPTSFSAYKDFGIQLGLRDNYYTLPKRILSVEGIFIHSLDSAEDLRQKLFCILFYLKNKEALSEVRHPMMESINAVLRGDRVKGYPTLKELKEQAELYEIQDIKP
;
A
#
# COMPACT_ATOMS: atom_id res chain seq x y z
N MET A 1 -15.94 1.80 -5.59
CA MET A 1 -17.21 1.07 -5.78
C MET A 1 -17.60 1.15 -7.25
N ASP A 2 -17.75 -0.01 -7.88
CA ASP A 2 -18.07 -0.15 -9.29
C ASP A 2 -19.60 -0.02 -9.52
N SER A 3 -20.03 0.47 -10.69
CA SER A 3 -21.45 0.71 -10.98
C SER A 3 -22.17 -0.50 -11.59
N GLN A 4 -21.43 -1.57 -11.86
CA GLN A 4 -21.94 -2.72 -12.58
C GLN A 4 -22.93 -3.53 -11.72
N PRO A 5 -24.12 -3.87 -12.26
CA PRO A 5 -25.06 -4.75 -11.58
C PRO A 5 -24.47 -6.16 -11.39
N LYS A 6 -24.49 -6.68 -10.16
CA LYS A 6 -23.91 -7.97 -9.78
C LYS A 6 -24.99 -8.90 -9.21
N SER A 7 -24.83 -10.22 -9.40
CA SER A 7 -25.71 -11.20 -8.76
C SER A 7 -25.40 -11.33 -7.27
N LEU A 8 -26.29 -11.99 -6.53
CA LEU A 8 -26.06 -12.26 -5.10
C LEU A 8 -24.79 -13.11 -4.91
N GLU A 9 -24.58 -14.14 -5.74
CA GLU A 9 -23.42 -15.01 -5.63
C GLU A 9 -22.11 -14.27 -5.95
N ALA A 10 -22.14 -13.36 -6.91
CA ALA A 10 -20.98 -12.54 -7.25
C ALA A 10 -20.60 -11.59 -6.10
N LEU A 11 -21.59 -10.96 -5.46
CA LEU A 11 -21.37 -10.10 -4.31
C LEU A 11 -20.85 -10.88 -3.10
N ALA A 12 -21.40 -12.05 -2.83
CA ALA A 12 -20.93 -12.93 -1.76
C ALA A 12 -19.45 -13.30 -1.95
N LYS A 13 -19.06 -13.67 -3.18
CA LYS A 13 -17.68 -14.01 -3.51
C LYS A 13 -16.71 -12.83 -3.38
N GLU A 14 -17.12 -11.63 -3.79
CA GLU A 14 -16.27 -10.43 -3.74
C GLU A 14 -16.10 -9.88 -2.32
N THR A 15 -17.12 -10.03 -1.49
CA THR A 15 -17.11 -9.51 -0.11
C THR A 15 -16.65 -10.53 0.91
N ASP A 16 -16.52 -11.80 0.54
CA ASP A 16 -16.31 -12.94 1.44
C ASP A 16 -17.40 -13.06 2.54
N ILE A 17 -18.61 -12.57 2.24
CA ILE A 17 -19.77 -12.63 3.12
C ILE A 17 -20.75 -13.69 2.58
N SER A 18 -21.36 -14.48 3.47
CA SER A 18 -22.36 -15.47 3.07
C SER A 18 -23.53 -14.85 2.29
N SER A 19 -24.02 -15.57 1.26
CA SER A 19 -25.14 -15.12 0.41
C SER A 19 -26.37 -14.71 1.21
N ASP A 20 -26.68 -15.41 2.30
CA ASP A 20 -27.82 -15.10 3.18
C ASP A 20 -27.65 -13.76 3.90
N THR A 21 -26.42 -13.49 4.37
CA THR A 21 -26.09 -12.22 5.03
C THR A 21 -26.09 -11.07 4.03
N VAL A 22 -25.52 -11.28 2.83
CA VAL A 22 -25.59 -10.29 1.74
C VAL A 22 -27.05 -10.00 1.37
N TYR A 23 -27.88 -11.04 1.25
CA TYR A 23 -29.31 -10.88 0.95
C TYR A 23 -30.02 -10.09 2.04
N TYR A 24 -29.77 -10.41 3.31
CA TYR A 24 -30.33 -9.70 4.46
C TYR A 24 -29.99 -8.19 4.41
N TYR A 25 -28.72 -7.84 4.18
CA TYR A 25 -28.32 -6.44 4.03
C TYR A 25 -28.98 -5.78 2.83
N LEU A 26 -29.06 -6.44 1.68
CA LEU A 26 -29.74 -5.91 0.50
C LEU A 26 -31.23 -5.66 0.75
N GLN A 27 -31.91 -6.50 1.55
CA GLN A 27 -33.30 -6.24 1.93
C GLN A 27 -33.44 -5.02 2.85
N GLY A 28 -32.46 -4.75 3.72
CA GLY A 28 -32.46 -3.53 4.54
C GLY A 28 -32.13 -2.26 3.75
N LEU A 29 -31.22 -2.36 2.77
CA LEU A 29 -30.75 -1.22 1.96
C LEU A 29 -31.71 -0.82 0.84
N ARG A 30 -32.55 -1.75 0.37
CA ARG A 30 -33.51 -1.49 -0.73
C ARG A 30 -34.62 -0.48 -0.35
N PRO A 31 -35.30 -0.59 0.81
CA PRO A 31 -36.29 0.39 1.25
C PRO A 31 -35.70 1.80 1.40
N LEU A 32 -34.41 1.90 1.76
CA LEU A 32 -33.68 3.16 1.87
C LEU A 32 -33.23 3.73 0.51
N GLY A 33 -33.54 3.03 -0.58
CA GLY A 33 -33.15 3.43 -1.93
C GLY A 33 -31.66 3.34 -2.21
N ILE A 34 -30.85 2.74 -1.33
CA ILE A 34 -29.39 2.61 -1.45
C ILE A 34 -29.02 1.54 -2.49
N ALA A 35 -29.72 0.41 -2.45
CA ALA A 35 -29.56 -0.66 -3.42
C ALA A 35 -30.75 -0.69 -4.38
N SER A 36 -30.47 -0.77 -5.68
CA SER A 36 -31.46 -1.04 -6.71
C SER A 36 -31.41 -2.50 -7.12
N ARG A 37 -32.56 -3.04 -7.54
CA ARG A 37 -32.68 -4.41 -8.02
C ARG A 37 -33.26 -4.40 -9.43
N SER A 38 -32.52 -4.95 -10.37
CA SER A 38 -33.00 -5.21 -11.73
C SER A 38 -33.14 -6.71 -11.96
N ARG A 39 -33.93 -7.08 -12.96
CA ARG A 39 -34.12 -8.48 -13.34
C ARG A 39 -33.52 -8.70 -14.72
N ARG A 40 -32.64 -9.70 -14.84
CA ARG A 40 -32.08 -10.15 -16.11
C ARG A 40 -32.45 -11.62 -16.29
N GLY A 41 -33.49 -11.88 -17.09
CA GLY A 41 -34.09 -13.21 -17.22
C GLY A 41 -34.70 -13.71 -15.91
N LYS A 42 -34.18 -14.82 -15.37
CA LYS A 42 -34.60 -15.39 -14.07
C LYS A 42 -33.79 -14.87 -12.88
N ALA A 43 -32.67 -14.19 -13.11
CA ALA A 43 -31.78 -13.73 -12.05
C ALA A 43 -32.08 -12.29 -11.62
N TYR A 44 -31.91 -12.01 -10.33
CA TYR A 44 -31.86 -10.66 -9.79
C TYR A 44 -30.43 -10.15 -9.79
N LEU A 45 -30.26 -8.92 -10.26
CA LEU A 45 -29.00 -8.19 -10.20
C LEU A 45 -29.19 -6.98 -9.29
N TYR A 46 -28.17 -6.70 -8.51
CA TYR A 46 -28.14 -5.61 -7.55
C TYR A 46 -27.06 -4.61 -7.95
N SER A 47 -27.38 -3.32 -7.81
CA SER A 47 -26.42 -2.23 -7.99
C SER A 47 -26.68 -1.13 -6.98
N LEU A 48 -25.65 -0.35 -6.66
CA LEU A 48 -25.83 0.86 -5.87
C LEU A 48 -26.63 1.88 -6.67
N ASN A 49 -27.60 2.52 -6.02
CA ASN A 49 -28.41 3.55 -6.63
C ASN A 49 -27.71 4.92 -6.57
N TYR A 50 -26.81 5.14 -7.53
CA TYR A 50 -26.07 6.38 -7.66
C TYR A 50 -26.98 7.60 -7.91
N ILE A 51 -28.19 7.43 -8.47
CA ILE A 51 -29.10 8.57 -8.74
C ILE A 51 -29.53 9.27 -7.45
N ILE A 52 -29.82 8.50 -6.40
CA ILE A 52 -30.26 9.03 -5.10
C ILE A 52 -29.07 9.25 -4.16
N TRP A 53 -28.01 8.46 -4.31
CA TRP A 53 -26.92 8.38 -3.35
C TRP A 53 -25.54 8.60 -3.99
N ASN A 54 -25.43 9.49 -4.98
CA ASN A 54 -24.14 9.89 -5.54
C ASN A 54 -23.20 10.39 -4.43
N ASP A 55 -23.69 11.29 -3.59
CA ASP A 55 -22.91 11.88 -2.51
C ASP A 55 -22.62 10.89 -1.37
N LEU A 56 -23.37 9.78 -1.26
CA LEU A 56 -23.11 8.76 -0.24
C LEU A 56 -21.79 8.06 -0.49
N LYS A 57 -21.47 7.78 -1.76
CA LYS A 57 -20.18 7.17 -2.10
C LYS A 57 -19.05 8.09 -1.66
N ASP A 58 -19.15 9.37 -1.99
CA ASP A 58 -18.14 10.35 -1.63
C ASP A 58 -18.07 10.53 -0.12
N PHE A 59 -19.21 10.63 0.56
CA PHE A 59 -19.29 10.69 2.03
C PHE A 59 -18.69 9.46 2.71
N VAL A 60 -19.04 8.23 2.29
CA VAL A 60 -18.49 7.00 2.86
C VAL A 60 -16.99 6.91 2.59
N THR A 61 -16.54 7.29 1.39
CA THR A 61 -15.12 7.34 1.04
C THR A 61 -14.39 8.33 1.95
N SER A 62 -14.90 9.57 2.07
CA SER A 62 -14.34 10.59 2.95
C SER A 62 -14.43 10.25 4.43
N LEU A 63 -15.45 9.52 4.88
CA LEU A 63 -15.59 9.06 6.26
C LEU A 63 -14.55 7.98 6.57
N LEU A 64 -14.33 7.04 5.66
CA LEU A 64 -13.28 6.04 5.78
C LEU A 64 -11.89 6.70 5.77
N GLU A 65 -11.65 7.63 4.86
CA GLU A 65 -10.42 8.44 4.83
C GLU A 65 -10.22 9.21 6.15
N PHE A 66 -11.28 9.86 6.66
CA PHE A 66 -11.23 10.58 7.93
C PHE A 66 -10.92 9.66 9.11
N GLN A 67 -11.53 8.47 9.16
CA GLN A 67 -11.24 7.48 10.20
C GLN A 67 -9.79 7.01 10.15
N VAL A 68 -9.24 6.77 8.95
CA VAL A 68 -7.83 6.41 8.75
C VAL A 68 -6.90 7.56 9.15
N LEU A 69 -7.21 8.81 8.78
CA LEU A 69 -6.41 9.98 9.16
C LEU A 69 -6.38 10.21 10.68
N ARG A 70 -7.41 9.77 11.43
CA ARG A 70 -7.37 9.80 12.89
C ARG A 70 -6.39 8.79 13.50
N LEU A 71 -5.91 7.82 12.74
CA LEU A 71 -4.91 6.85 13.19
C LEU A 71 -3.50 7.46 13.22
N VAL A 72 -3.26 8.53 12.46
CA VAL A 72 -1.95 9.19 12.40
C VAL A 72 -1.96 10.52 13.15
N PRO A 73 -0.81 10.95 13.71
CA PRO A 73 -0.68 12.28 14.31
C PRO A 73 -1.06 13.40 13.34
N ARG A 74 -1.63 14.51 13.83
CA ARG A 74 -2.08 15.63 12.98
C ARG A 74 -0.99 16.25 12.10
N ASP A 75 0.25 16.22 12.56
CA ASP A 75 1.41 16.77 11.87
C ASP A 75 2.14 15.70 11.01
N ALA A 76 1.50 14.55 10.79
CA ALA A 76 2.02 13.47 9.95
C ALA A 76 1.30 13.41 8.60
N LEU A 77 2.02 12.97 7.59
CA LEU A 77 1.50 12.71 6.26
C LEU A 77 1.29 11.21 6.09
N LEU A 78 0.03 10.79 5.96
CA LEU A 78 -0.34 9.41 5.65
C LEU A 78 0.16 9.04 4.25
N ILE A 79 0.98 7.99 4.16
CA ILE A 79 1.49 7.47 2.89
C ILE A 79 0.54 6.40 2.37
N LYS A 80 0.17 5.43 3.22
CA LYS A 80 -0.67 4.30 2.83
C LYS A 80 -1.39 3.69 4.02
N SER A 81 -2.60 3.21 3.81
CA SER A 81 -3.33 2.36 4.76
C SER A 81 -3.32 0.91 4.30
N TYR A 82 -3.09 0.01 5.24
CA TYR A 82 -3.21 -1.43 5.09
C TYR A 82 -4.37 -1.93 5.95
N GLU A 83 -4.75 -3.19 5.80
CA GLU A 83 -5.78 -3.81 6.63
C GLU A 83 -5.38 -3.82 8.12
N ASP A 84 -4.11 -4.06 8.39
CA ASP A 84 -3.57 -4.24 9.75
C ASP A 84 -2.90 -2.98 10.32
N GLY A 85 -2.93 -1.84 9.62
CA GLY A 85 -2.20 -0.65 10.05
C GLY A 85 -2.06 0.45 9.02
N VAL A 86 -1.24 1.44 9.35
CA VAL A 86 -0.97 2.61 8.51
C VAL A 86 0.53 2.85 8.40
N LEU A 87 0.96 3.38 7.26
CA LEU A 87 2.31 3.89 6.99
C LEU A 87 2.23 5.39 6.79
N PHE A 88 3.09 6.13 7.48
CA PHE A 88 3.10 7.58 7.42
C PHE A 88 4.50 8.15 7.62
N LYS A 89 4.70 9.40 7.21
CA LYS A 89 5.92 10.16 7.46
C LYS A 89 5.66 11.41 8.30
N SER A 90 6.62 11.79 9.14
CA SER A 90 6.55 13.01 9.96
C SER A 90 7.92 13.64 10.13
N LEU A 91 7.96 14.98 10.15
CA LEU A 91 9.18 15.74 10.44
C LEU A 91 9.65 15.53 11.88
N ARG A 92 8.71 15.29 12.81
CA ARG A 92 9.01 15.13 14.24
C ARG A 92 9.04 13.65 14.61
N PRO A 93 9.82 13.27 15.63
CA PRO A 93 9.72 11.94 16.21
C PRO A 93 8.30 11.63 16.68
N GLN A 94 7.84 10.40 16.42
CA GLN A 94 6.51 9.94 16.79
C GLN A 94 6.60 8.70 17.67
N GLU A 95 5.63 8.56 18.57
CA GLU A 95 5.44 7.35 19.40
C GLU A 95 4.83 6.21 18.55
N ALA A 96 5.61 5.69 17.61
CA ALA A 96 5.22 4.66 16.64
C ALA A 96 6.42 3.75 16.29
N THR A 97 6.19 2.65 15.57
CA THR A 97 7.29 1.77 15.13
C THR A 97 8.00 2.41 13.93
N PRO A 98 9.32 2.69 14.00
CA PRO A 98 10.09 3.13 12.83
C PRO A 98 10.08 2.05 11.73
N THR A 99 9.91 2.48 10.49
CA THR A 99 9.87 1.59 9.32
C THR A 99 10.47 2.27 8.10
N SER A 100 10.45 1.61 6.93
CA SER A 100 10.90 2.19 5.67
C SER A 100 12.34 2.73 5.84
N PHE A 101 12.67 3.88 5.26
CA PHE A 101 13.99 4.48 5.33
C PHE A 101 14.46 4.75 6.78
N SER A 102 13.57 4.98 7.74
CA SER A 102 13.95 5.23 9.14
C SER A 102 14.47 3.99 9.88
N ALA A 103 14.15 2.79 9.39
CA ALA A 103 14.64 1.54 9.96
C ALA A 103 15.99 1.09 9.37
N TYR A 104 16.47 1.73 8.30
CA TYR A 104 17.64 1.26 7.53
C TYR A 104 18.95 1.27 8.33
N LYS A 105 19.06 2.16 9.34
CA LYS A 105 20.22 2.20 10.23
C LYS A 105 20.44 0.86 10.94
N ASP A 106 19.36 0.14 11.26
CA ASP A 106 19.40 -1.15 11.95
C ASP A 106 19.92 -2.27 11.03
N PHE A 107 19.94 -2.00 9.72
CA PHE A 107 20.49 -2.86 8.67
C PHE A 107 21.80 -2.29 8.10
N GLY A 108 22.45 -1.35 8.81
CA GLY A 108 23.74 -0.80 8.41
C GLY A 108 23.69 0.09 7.16
N ILE A 109 22.56 0.77 6.89
CA ILE A 109 22.46 1.82 5.87
C ILE A 109 22.08 3.14 6.58
N GLN A 110 23.04 4.03 6.74
CA GLN A 110 22.85 5.31 7.43
C GLN A 110 22.34 6.40 6.48
N LEU A 111 21.16 6.94 6.76
CA LEU A 111 20.51 7.95 5.93
C LEU A 111 20.30 9.25 6.69
N GLY A 112 20.68 10.37 6.08
CA GLY A 112 20.30 11.71 6.53
C GLY A 112 18.89 12.06 6.06
N LEU A 113 17.88 11.62 6.82
CA LEU A 113 16.48 11.81 6.46
C LEU A 113 15.95 13.17 6.91
N ARG A 114 15.16 13.82 6.04
CA ARG A 114 14.34 14.98 6.42
C ARG A 114 13.09 14.55 7.19
N ASP A 115 12.44 13.50 6.70
CA ASP A 115 11.20 12.96 7.24
C ASP A 115 11.47 11.59 7.88
N ASN A 116 10.84 11.33 9.02
CA ASN A 116 10.87 10.03 9.69
C ASN A 116 9.66 9.20 9.26
N TYR A 117 9.85 7.90 9.06
CA TYR A 117 8.83 6.98 8.56
C TYR A 117 8.41 6.00 9.64
N TYR A 118 7.10 5.84 9.81
CA TYR A 118 6.50 5.10 10.91
C TYR A 118 5.33 4.24 10.47
N THR A 119 5.03 3.23 11.30
CA THR A 119 3.78 2.47 11.21
C THR A 119 3.06 2.40 12.55
N LEU A 120 1.73 2.31 12.47
CA LEU A 120 0.83 2.03 13.58
C LEU A 120 -0.14 0.88 13.19
N PRO A 121 -0.58 0.03 14.14
CA PRO A 121 -0.19 0.01 15.55
C PRO A 121 1.28 -0.40 15.75
N LYS A 122 1.84 -0.10 16.94
CA LYS A 122 3.21 -0.49 17.29
C LYS A 122 3.34 -2.02 17.22
N ARG A 123 4.28 -2.50 16.41
CA ARG A 123 4.60 -3.92 16.22
C ARG A 123 6.07 -4.10 15.85
N ILE A 124 6.56 -5.34 15.92
CA ILE A 124 7.84 -5.72 15.34
C ILE A 124 7.62 -6.02 13.86
N LEU A 125 8.45 -5.45 12.98
CA LEU A 125 8.37 -5.68 11.55
C LEU A 125 9.46 -6.64 11.09
N SER A 126 9.12 -7.49 10.12
CA SER A 126 10.11 -8.26 9.36
C SER A 126 10.89 -7.35 8.41
N VAL A 127 12.03 -7.84 7.94
CA VAL A 127 12.83 -7.15 6.90
C VAL A 127 12.01 -6.92 5.63
N GLU A 128 11.19 -7.91 5.26
CA GLU A 128 10.22 -7.80 4.17
C GLU A 128 9.20 -6.68 4.40
N GLY A 129 8.59 -6.61 5.58
CA GLY A 129 7.62 -5.55 5.91
C GLY A 129 8.24 -4.15 5.83
N ILE A 130 9.48 -4.00 6.32
CA ILE A 130 10.25 -2.75 6.21
C ILE A 130 10.50 -2.42 4.75
N PHE A 131 10.89 -3.40 3.94
CA PHE A 131 11.18 -3.20 2.52
C PHE A 131 9.93 -2.82 1.72
N ILE A 132 8.80 -3.49 1.93
CA ILE A 132 7.52 -3.12 1.31
C ILE A 132 7.14 -1.69 1.66
N HIS A 133 7.25 -1.31 2.94
CA HIS A 133 7.00 0.07 3.36
C HIS A 133 7.95 1.07 2.67
N SER A 134 9.22 0.72 2.44
CA SER A 134 10.15 1.54 1.66
C SER A 134 9.73 1.71 0.21
N LEU A 135 9.31 0.63 -0.44
CA LEU A 135 8.84 0.66 -1.84
C LEU A 135 7.58 1.52 -1.96
N ASP A 136 6.62 1.37 -1.05
CA ASP A 136 5.41 2.19 -1.00
C ASP A 136 5.70 3.67 -0.65
N SER A 137 6.84 3.96 -0.01
CA SER A 137 7.28 5.31 0.35
C SER A 137 8.11 6.01 -0.73
N ALA A 138 8.57 5.29 -1.76
CA ALA A 138 9.59 5.78 -2.68
C ALA A 138 9.00 6.62 -3.83
N GLU A 139 9.15 7.93 -3.73
CA GLU A 139 8.68 8.92 -4.70
C GLU A 139 9.80 9.30 -5.68
N ASP A 140 11.00 9.56 -5.17
CA ASP A 140 12.12 10.12 -5.93
C ASP A 140 13.24 9.12 -6.27
N LEU A 141 14.19 9.55 -7.11
CA LEU A 141 15.31 8.72 -7.56
C LEU A 141 16.22 8.27 -6.41
N ARG A 142 16.44 9.14 -5.41
CA ARG A 142 17.30 8.85 -4.26
C ARG A 142 16.66 7.80 -3.35
N GLN A 143 15.36 7.94 -3.08
CA GLN A 143 14.58 6.95 -2.32
C GLN A 143 14.58 5.59 -3.01
N LYS A 144 14.37 5.55 -4.33
CA LYS A 144 14.47 4.31 -5.12
C LYS A 144 15.87 3.69 -5.07
N LEU A 145 16.92 4.51 -5.11
CA LEU A 145 18.29 4.03 -4.91
C LEU A 145 18.44 3.36 -3.54
N PHE A 146 17.93 3.98 -2.46
CA PHE A 146 17.98 3.36 -1.14
C PHE A 146 17.15 2.08 -1.04
N CYS A 147 16.00 1.99 -1.71
CA CYS A 147 15.26 0.71 -1.83
C CYS A 147 16.15 -0.38 -2.46
N ILE A 148 16.85 -0.07 -3.56
CA ILE A 148 17.71 -1.04 -4.23
C ILE A 148 18.89 -1.45 -3.34
N LEU A 149 19.52 -0.52 -2.63
CA LEU A 149 20.61 -0.85 -1.70
C LEU A 149 20.12 -1.73 -0.54
N PHE A 150 18.94 -1.45 0.00
CA PHE A 150 18.35 -2.27 1.06
C PHE A 150 18.01 -3.68 0.57
N TYR A 151 17.48 -3.79 -0.64
CA TYR A 151 17.24 -5.06 -1.31
C TYR A 151 18.52 -5.87 -1.44
N LEU A 152 19.58 -5.26 -2.00
CA LEU A 152 20.86 -5.95 -2.21
C LEU A 152 21.49 -6.40 -0.88
N LYS A 153 21.40 -5.58 0.18
CA LYS A 153 21.94 -5.90 1.50
C LYS A 153 21.22 -7.05 2.21
N ASN A 154 19.95 -7.28 1.88
CA ASN A 154 19.09 -8.29 2.50
C ASN A 154 18.53 -9.28 1.48
N LYS A 155 19.25 -9.51 0.37
CA LYS A 155 18.75 -10.20 -0.82
C LYS A 155 18.14 -11.57 -0.53
N GLU A 156 18.80 -12.35 0.32
CA GLU A 156 18.33 -13.69 0.72
C GLU A 156 16.96 -13.67 1.39
N ALA A 157 16.68 -12.66 2.21
CA ALA A 157 15.39 -12.51 2.90
C ALA A 157 14.31 -11.87 2.02
N LEU A 158 14.69 -11.28 0.87
CA LEU A 158 13.79 -10.45 0.04
C LEU A 158 13.57 -11.01 -1.38
N SER A 159 14.11 -12.19 -1.71
CA SER A 159 14.04 -12.76 -3.06
C SER A 159 12.61 -13.03 -3.54
N GLU A 160 11.70 -13.36 -2.62
CA GLU A 160 10.30 -13.71 -2.91
C GLU A 160 9.34 -12.51 -2.84
N VAL A 161 9.85 -11.31 -2.57
CA VAL A 161 9.00 -10.12 -2.40
C VAL A 161 8.30 -9.76 -3.69
N ARG A 162 6.97 -9.62 -3.62
CA ARG A 162 6.13 -9.22 -4.74
C ARG A 162 5.69 -7.77 -4.59
N HIS A 163 6.24 -6.89 -5.42
CA HIS A 163 5.84 -5.49 -5.49
C HIS A 163 6.00 -4.96 -6.92
N PRO A 164 5.13 -4.06 -7.42
CA PRO A 164 5.22 -3.52 -8.79
C PRO A 164 6.59 -2.93 -9.15
N MET A 165 7.30 -2.38 -8.16
CA MET A 165 8.65 -1.82 -8.37
C MET A 165 9.74 -2.88 -8.57
N MET A 166 9.52 -4.14 -8.19
CA MET A 166 10.56 -5.18 -8.28
C MET A 166 10.99 -5.46 -9.71
N GLU A 167 10.07 -5.38 -10.68
CA GLU A 167 10.41 -5.54 -12.09
C GLU A 167 11.40 -4.47 -12.55
N SER A 168 11.16 -3.22 -12.15
CA SER A 168 12.05 -2.09 -12.46
C SER A 168 13.40 -2.22 -11.74
N ILE A 169 13.40 -2.63 -10.48
CA ILE A 169 14.63 -2.88 -9.70
C ILE A 169 15.48 -3.95 -10.39
N ASN A 170 14.86 -5.09 -10.76
CA ASN A 170 15.56 -6.18 -11.43
C ASN A 170 16.10 -5.78 -12.81
N ALA A 171 15.37 -4.94 -13.55
CA ALA A 171 15.84 -4.38 -14.81
C ALA A 171 17.10 -3.52 -14.61
N VAL A 172 17.10 -2.63 -13.61
CA VAL A 172 18.28 -1.82 -13.27
C VAL A 172 19.48 -2.70 -12.89
N LEU A 173 19.27 -3.76 -12.09
CA LEU A 173 20.33 -4.70 -11.69
C LEU A 173 20.92 -5.48 -12.88
N ARG A 174 20.13 -5.71 -13.95
CA ARG A 174 20.64 -6.25 -15.23
C ARG A 174 21.38 -5.23 -16.08
N GLY A 175 21.36 -3.95 -15.72
CA GLY A 175 21.98 -2.85 -16.45
C GLY A 175 21.03 -2.10 -17.38
N ASP A 176 19.74 -2.41 -17.38
CA ASP A 176 18.74 -1.71 -18.18
C ASP A 176 18.55 -0.27 -17.67
N ARG A 177 18.33 0.69 -18.58
CA ARG A 177 17.97 2.06 -18.21
C ARG A 177 16.47 2.15 -17.99
N VAL A 178 16.05 2.30 -16.73
CA VAL A 178 14.65 2.52 -16.35
C VAL A 178 14.42 3.99 -16.00
N LYS A 179 13.42 4.62 -16.63
CA LYS A 179 13.12 6.04 -16.38
C LYS A 179 12.74 6.27 -14.92
N GLY A 180 13.40 7.25 -14.28
CA GLY A 180 13.13 7.61 -12.88
C GLY A 180 13.70 6.64 -11.86
N TYR A 181 14.65 5.79 -12.25
CA TYR A 181 15.47 4.93 -11.40
C TYR A 181 16.95 5.27 -11.56
N PRO A 182 17.80 4.94 -10.57
CA PRO A 182 19.25 5.09 -10.72
C PRO A 182 19.81 4.13 -11.77
N THR A 183 20.97 4.48 -12.29
CA THR A 183 21.76 3.63 -13.17
C THR A 183 22.56 2.59 -12.37
N LEU A 184 22.96 1.50 -13.02
CA LEU A 184 23.83 0.50 -12.41
C LEU A 184 25.18 1.08 -11.94
N LYS A 185 25.67 2.12 -12.61
CA LYS A 185 26.91 2.82 -12.21
C LYS A 185 26.72 3.55 -10.89
N GLU A 186 25.67 4.37 -10.77
CA GLU A 186 25.35 5.10 -9.53
C GLU A 186 25.09 4.12 -8.37
N LEU A 187 24.45 2.98 -8.65
CA LEU A 187 24.26 1.93 -7.65
C LEU A 187 25.57 1.34 -7.16
N LYS A 188 26.52 1.04 -8.05
CA LYS A 188 27.84 0.51 -7.67
C LYS A 188 28.60 1.48 -6.78
N GLU A 189 28.65 2.75 -7.17
CA GLU A 189 29.31 3.81 -6.40
C GLU A 189 28.70 3.95 -4.99
N GLN A 190 27.39 3.82 -4.85
CA GLN A 190 26.73 3.88 -3.54
C GLN A 190 26.80 2.57 -2.75
N ALA A 191 26.79 1.42 -3.42
CA ALA A 191 26.90 0.10 -2.79
C ALA A 191 28.25 -0.08 -2.08
N GLU A 192 29.33 0.45 -2.66
CA GLU A 192 30.66 0.47 -2.05
C GLU A 192 30.67 1.14 -0.67
N LEU A 193 29.90 2.22 -0.49
CA LEU A 193 29.81 2.94 0.79
C LEU A 193 29.15 2.13 1.91
N TYR A 194 28.35 1.13 1.56
CA TYR A 194 27.60 0.30 2.51
C TYR A 194 28.10 -1.16 2.55
N GLU A 195 29.28 -1.41 1.97
CA GLU A 195 29.95 -2.72 1.91
C GLU A 195 29.11 -3.80 1.19
N ILE A 196 28.29 -3.40 0.21
CA ILE A 196 27.47 -4.32 -0.58
C ILE A 196 28.31 -4.82 -1.77
N GLN A 197 28.77 -6.06 -1.70
CA GLN A 197 29.71 -6.63 -2.68
C GLN A 197 29.03 -7.34 -3.87
N ASP A 198 27.85 -7.94 -3.66
CA ASP A 198 27.12 -8.64 -4.71
C ASP A 198 25.96 -7.79 -5.26
N ILE A 199 26.16 -7.23 -6.45
CA ILE A 199 25.18 -6.37 -7.14
C ILE A 199 24.56 -7.12 -8.34
N LYS A 200 24.61 -8.45 -8.32
CA LYS A 200 23.91 -9.26 -9.32
C LYS A 200 22.41 -9.30 -9.02
N PRO A 201 21.55 -9.43 -10.05
CA PRO A 201 20.12 -9.65 -9.88
C PRO A 201 19.84 -10.89 -9.02
#